data_AF-A0A453P0X4-F1
#
_entry.id   AF-A0A453P0X4-F1
#
_cell.length_a   1.000
_cell.length_b   1.000
_cell.length_c   1.000
_cell.angle_alpha   90.00
_cell.angle_beta   90.00
_cell.angle_gamma   90.00
#
_symmetry.space_group_name_H-M   'P 1'
#
loop_
_entity.id
_entity.type
_entity.pdbx_description
1 polymer ?
#
loop_
_entity_poly.entity_id
_entity_poly.type
_entity_poly.pdbx_seq_one_letter_code
_entity_poly.pdbx_strand_id
1 'polypeptide(L)'
;MERETPEAAPPPTFLRGEEASSGSSSARARFERLIRRVQAEVCAALEAVEEGSGGGGVVFREDAWTRPGGGGGISRVLQGGHVFEKAAVNVSVVYGVMPPDAYRAARPDAAAGVEKAGPVPFFAAGVSSVSL
;
A
#
# COMPACT_ATOMS: atom_id res chain seq x y z
N MET A 1 7.57 -17.22 -0.05
CA MET A 1 7.17 -15.83 0.30
C MET A 1 8.45 -15.02 0.35
N GLU A 2 8.63 -14.07 -0.56
CA GLU A 2 9.80 -13.16 -0.50
C GLU A 2 9.73 -12.41 0.84
N ARG A 3 10.85 -12.32 1.58
CA ARG A 3 10.88 -11.57 2.83
C ARG A 3 10.88 -10.07 2.56
N GLU A 4 10.01 -9.36 3.25
CA GLU A 4 10.00 -7.90 3.30
C GLU A 4 11.22 -7.41 4.10
N THR A 5 11.76 -6.27 3.70
CA THR A 5 12.88 -5.59 4.37
C THR A 5 12.33 -4.35 5.08
N PRO A 6 12.42 -4.27 6.42
CA PRO A 6 12.00 -3.08 7.15
C PRO A 6 12.84 -1.86 6.74
N GLU A 7 12.18 -0.72 6.63
CA GLU A 7 12.81 0.58 6.37
C GLU A 7 12.73 1.45 7.62
N ALA A 8 13.80 2.20 7.91
CA ALA A 8 13.83 3.10 9.06
C ALA A 8 12.84 4.26 8.96
N ALA A 9 12.50 4.67 7.72
CA ALA A 9 11.53 5.71 7.42
C ALA A 9 10.87 5.43 6.06
N PRO A 10 9.62 5.86 5.82
CA PRO A 10 8.99 5.70 4.52
C PRO A 10 9.74 6.49 3.44
N PRO A 11 10.10 5.87 2.30
CA PRO A 11 10.70 6.60 1.20
C PRO A 11 9.67 7.58 0.59
N PRO A 12 10.16 8.65 -0.07
CA PRO A 12 9.29 9.66 -0.69
C PRO A 12 8.36 9.09 -1.77
N THR A 13 8.77 7.99 -2.42
CA THR A 13 7.97 7.23 -3.37
C THR A 13 8.43 5.77 -3.39
N PHE A 14 7.50 4.86 -3.68
CA PHE A 14 7.77 3.45 -3.95
C PHE A 14 7.83 3.13 -5.46
N LEU A 15 7.68 4.14 -6.32
CA LEU A 15 7.75 3.97 -7.78
C LEU A 15 9.18 3.74 -8.24
N ARG A 16 9.32 3.18 -9.43
CA ARG A 16 10.61 2.82 -10.06
C ARG A 16 10.90 3.69 -11.27
N GLY A 17 12.20 3.82 -11.60
CA GLY A 17 12.67 4.45 -12.82
C GLY A 17 12.27 5.92 -12.93
N GLU A 18 11.90 6.37 -14.12
CA GLU A 18 11.52 7.77 -14.40
C GLU A 18 10.29 8.22 -13.58
N GLU A 19 9.42 7.28 -13.19
CA GLU A 19 8.24 7.59 -12.37
C GLU A 19 8.59 7.92 -10.91
N ALA A 20 9.79 7.57 -10.45
CA ALA A 20 10.29 7.94 -9.11
C ALA A 20 10.74 9.40 -9.03
N SER A 21 10.82 10.12 -10.16
CA SER A 21 11.16 11.54 -10.17
C SER A 21 10.05 12.36 -9.49
N SER A 22 10.44 13.35 -8.68
CA SER A 22 9.53 14.14 -7.84
C SER A 22 8.44 14.91 -8.62
N GLY A 23 8.60 15.07 -9.94
CA GLY A 23 7.67 15.75 -10.84
C GLY A 23 6.76 14.84 -11.68
N SER A 24 6.81 13.52 -11.49
CA SER A 24 6.04 12.60 -12.34
C SER A 24 4.52 12.83 -12.22
N SER A 25 3.90 13.07 -13.38
CA SER A 25 2.44 13.21 -13.56
C SER A 25 1.78 11.90 -14.00
N SER A 26 2.54 10.79 -14.00
CA SER A 26 2.03 9.49 -14.42
C SER A 26 0.81 9.08 -13.60
N ALA A 27 -0.04 8.21 -14.17
CA ALA A 27 -1.20 7.69 -13.44
C ALA A 27 -0.76 7.00 -12.14
N ARG A 28 0.37 6.28 -12.15
CA ARG A 28 0.93 5.61 -10.96
C ARG A 28 1.40 6.61 -9.91
N ALA A 29 2.09 7.68 -10.32
CA ALA A 29 2.52 8.76 -9.43
C ALA A 29 1.36 9.50 -8.79
N ARG A 30 0.32 9.80 -9.57
CA ARG A 30 -0.91 10.41 -9.03
C ARG A 30 -1.63 9.47 -8.06
N PHE A 31 -1.71 8.19 -8.38
CA PHE A 31 -2.40 7.22 -7.55
C PHE A 31 -1.65 6.91 -6.25
N GLU A 32 -0.32 6.81 -6.27
CA GLU A 32 0.48 6.66 -5.04
C GLU A 32 0.26 7.86 -4.10
N ARG A 33 0.32 9.09 -4.62
CA ARG A 33 0.07 10.30 -3.81
C ARG A 33 -1.34 10.28 -3.21
N LEU A 34 -2.34 9.84 -3.97
CA LEU A 34 -3.71 9.72 -3.51
C LEU A 34 -3.84 8.75 -2.34
N ILE A 35 -3.34 7.51 -2.48
CA ILE A 35 -3.50 6.49 -1.42
C ILE A 35 -2.72 6.84 -0.15
N ARG A 36 -1.54 7.48 -0.27
CA ARG A 36 -0.79 7.98 0.89
C ARG A 36 -1.52 9.11 1.61
N ARG A 37 -2.14 10.02 0.85
CA ARG A 37 -3.00 11.07 1.41
C ARG A 37 -4.19 10.46 2.15
N VAL A 38 -4.90 9.52 1.52
CA VAL A 38 -6.05 8.85 2.14
C VAL A 38 -5.64 8.13 3.43
N GLN A 39 -4.49 7.43 3.45
CA GLN A 39 -3.99 6.82 4.67
C GLN A 39 -3.78 7.86 5.78
N ALA A 40 -3.15 9.00 5.47
CA ALA A 40 -2.92 10.07 6.44
C ALA A 40 -4.24 10.68 6.96
N GLU A 41 -5.19 10.95 6.08
CA GLU A 41 -6.51 11.49 6.43
C GLU A 41 -7.31 10.52 7.31
N VAL A 42 -7.33 9.23 6.97
CA VAL A 42 -8.02 8.20 7.76
C VAL A 42 -7.36 8.03 9.13
N CYS A 43 -6.03 7.99 9.21
CA CYS A 43 -5.34 7.88 10.51
C CYS A 43 -5.67 9.08 11.41
N ALA A 44 -5.58 10.31 10.87
CA ALA A 44 -5.89 11.52 11.63
C ALA A 44 -7.36 11.55 12.10
N ALA A 45 -8.29 11.08 11.28
CA ALA A 45 -9.70 10.99 11.66
C ALA A 45 -9.93 9.99 12.80
N LEU A 46 -9.27 8.84 12.78
CA LEU A 46 -9.38 7.83 13.83
C LEU A 46 -8.73 8.30 15.15
N GLU A 47 -7.58 8.97 15.08
CA GLU A 47 -6.92 9.59 16.24
C GLU A 47 -7.79 10.69 16.88
N ALA A 48 -8.46 11.52 16.07
CA ALA A 48 -9.37 12.55 16.58
C ALA A 48 -10.60 11.96 17.31
N VAL A 49 -11.08 10.80 16.87
CA VAL A 49 -12.17 10.08 17.55
C VAL A 49 -11.71 9.54 18.91
N GLU A 50 -10.49 8.99 18.99
CA GLU A 50 -9.89 8.56 20.26
C GLU A 50 -9.76 9.73 21.24
N GLU A 51 -9.15 10.84 20.79
CA GLU A 51 -8.93 12.03 21.61
C GLU A 51 -10.25 12.61 22.13
N GLY A 52 -11.26 12.75 21.27
CA GLY A 52 -12.58 13.26 21.65
C GLY A 52 -13.35 12.36 22.61
N SER A 53 -12.99 11.07 22.69
CA SER A 53 -13.63 10.08 23.56
C SER A 53 -12.96 9.96 24.93
N GLY A 54 -11.93 10.77 25.22
CA GLY A 54 -11.11 10.65 26.43
C GLY A 54 -10.08 9.53 26.36
N GLY A 55 -9.90 8.91 25.18
CA GLY A 55 -8.81 7.98 24.92
C GLY A 55 -7.50 8.76 24.86
N GLY A 56 -6.71 8.66 25.94
CA GLY A 56 -5.41 9.34 26.03
C GLY A 56 -4.58 9.10 24.77
N GLY A 57 -3.94 10.15 24.23
CA GLY A 57 -3.44 10.28 22.84
C GLY A 57 -2.66 9.11 22.23
N VAL A 58 -3.33 7.98 22.01
CA VAL A 58 -2.82 6.82 21.29
C VAL A 58 -2.80 7.21 19.82
N VAL A 59 -1.62 7.07 19.21
CA VAL A 59 -1.38 7.42 17.82
C VAL A 59 -1.02 6.19 17.00
N PHE A 60 -1.19 6.28 15.70
CA PHE A 60 -0.75 5.23 14.80
C PHE A 60 0.78 5.11 14.83
N ARG A 61 1.27 3.89 15.10
CA ARG A 61 2.66 3.53 14.85
C ARG A 61 2.84 3.24 13.37
N GLU A 62 3.84 3.87 12.76
CA GLU A 62 4.20 3.69 11.36
C GLU A 62 5.39 2.74 11.21
N ASP A 63 5.23 1.72 10.36
CA ASP A 63 6.30 0.82 9.96
C ASP A 63 6.35 0.76 8.42
N ALA A 64 7.47 1.20 7.84
CA ALA A 64 7.71 1.17 6.40
C ALA A 64 8.54 -0.05 6.01
N TRP A 65 8.33 -0.55 4.79
CA TRP A 65 9.05 -1.72 4.30
C TRP A 65 9.17 -1.71 2.77
N THR A 66 10.16 -2.44 2.26
CA THR A 66 10.38 -2.70 0.83
C THR A 66 10.49 -4.20 0.57
N ARG A 67 10.43 -4.60 -0.70
CA ARG A 67 10.63 -6.01 -1.09
C ARG A 67 11.60 -6.16 -2.28
N PRO A 68 12.35 -7.27 -2.38
CA PRO A 68 13.29 -7.49 -3.48
C PRO A 68 12.66 -7.41 -4.87
N GLY A 69 11.48 -8.04 -5.05
CA GLY A 69 10.72 -7.96 -6.30
C GLY A 69 10.22 -6.56 -6.67
N GLY A 70 10.20 -5.62 -5.71
CA GLY A 70 9.97 -4.21 -5.95
C GLY A 70 8.77 -3.58 -5.30
N GLY A 71 8.95 -2.28 -5.07
CA GLY A 71 7.99 -1.48 -4.33
C GLY A 71 8.12 -1.73 -2.83
N GLY A 72 7.03 -1.53 -2.12
CA GLY A 72 6.99 -1.58 -0.67
C GLY A 72 5.62 -1.14 -0.14
N GLY A 73 5.61 -0.77 1.12
CA GLY A 73 4.41 -0.30 1.77
C GLY A 73 4.69 0.45 3.07
N ILE A 74 3.62 1.01 3.61
CA ILE A 74 3.58 1.68 4.90
C ILE A 74 2.41 1.09 5.66
N SER A 75 2.71 0.43 6.76
CA SER A 75 1.71 -0.04 7.71
C SER A 75 1.59 0.98 8.82
N ARG A 76 0.37 1.43 9.10
CA ARG A 76 0.05 2.25 10.27
C ARG A 76 -0.88 1.48 11.16
N VAL A 77 -0.51 1.30 12.42
CA VAL A 77 -1.29 0.52 13.39
C VAL A 77 -1.45 1.28 14.70
N LEU A 78 -2.70 1.44 15.13
CA LEU A 78 -3.12 1.94 16.44
C LEU A 78 -3.58 0.74 17.28
N GLN A 79 -3.14 0.66 18.54
CA GLN A 79 -3.48 -0.44 19.47
C GLN A 79 -3.68 0.09 20.88
N GLY A 80 -4.63 -0.50 21.60
CA GLY A 80 -4.92 -0.13 22.99
C GLY A 80 -5.57 1.25 23.12
N GLY A 81 -6.35 1.65 22.11
CA GLY A 81 -7.20 2.84 22.17
C GLY A 81 -8.38 2.63 23.11
N HIS A 82 -9.06 3.71 23.42
CA HIS A 82 -10.28 3.71 24.22
C HIS A 82 -11.51 3.36 23.39
N VAL A 83 -11.55 3.79 22.12
CA VAL A 83 -12.65 3.49 21.18
C VAL A 83 -12.31 2.26 20.34
N PHE A 84 -11.10 2.23 19.79
CA PHE A 84 -10.60 1.16 18.95
C PHE A 84 -9.62 0.32 19.77
N GLU A 85 -9.95 -0.96 19.97
CA GLU A 85 -8.99 -1.91 20.53
C GLU A 85 -7.78 -1.98 19.60
N LYS A 86 -8.05 -2.00 18.29
CA LYS A 86 -7.04 -2.02 17.25
C LYS A 86 -7.55 -1.46 15.93
N ALA A 87 -6.77 -0.57 15.32
CA ALA A 87 -7.00 -0.09 13.97
C ALA A 87 -5.72 -0.20 13.13
N ALA A 88 -5.87 -0.50 11.84
CA ALA A 88 -4.77 -0.56 10.89
C ALA A 88 -5.17 0.09 9.57
N VAL A 89 -4.27 0.90 9.02
CA VAL A 89 -4.41 1.51 7.69
C VAL A 89 -3.10 1.28 6.94
N ASN A 90 -3.14 0.50 5.87
CA ASN A 90 -1.97 0.05 5.14
C ASN A 90 -1.96 0.61 3.72
N VAL A 91 -0.80 1.06 3.26
CA VAL A 91 -0.53 1.42 1.87
C VAL A 91 0.45 0.43 1.29
N SER A 92 0.18 -0.07 0.10
CA SER A 92 1.10 -0.93 -0.65
C SER A 92 1.24 -0.42 -2.08
N VAL A 93 2.46 -0.44 -2.59
CA VAL A 93 2.81 -0.16 -4.00
C VAL A 93 3.80 -1.23 -4.41
N VAL A 94 3.38 -2.17 -5.26
CA VAL A 94 4.16 -3.37 -5.58
C VAL A 94 4.31 -3.58 -7.08
N TYR A 95 5.47 -4.11 -7.45
CA TYR A 95 5.80 -4.50 -8.81
C TYR A 95 6.08 -5.99 -8.88
N GLY A 96 5.84 -6.62 -10.03
CA GLY A 96 6.26 -8.00 -10.20
C GLY A 96 6.00 -8.52 -11.59
N VAL A 97 6.18 -9.84 -11.72
CA VAL A 97 5.82 -10.60 -12.91
C VAL A 97 4.59 -11.42 -12.57
N MET A 98 3.57 -11.33 -13.40
CA MET A 98 2.31 -12.01 -13.21
C MET A 98 2.51 -13.51 -13.47
N PRO A 99 2.15 -14.39 -12.51
CA PRO A 99 2.08 -15.83 -12.77
C PRO A 99 1.08 -16.13 -13.91
N PRO A 100 1.28 -17.21 -14.69
CA PRO A 100 0.37 -17.57 -15.78
C PRO A 100 -1.10 -17.70 -15.34
N ASP A 101 -1.33 -18.21 -14.13
CA ASP A 101 -2.68 -18.39 -13.56
C ASP A 101 -3.35 -17.05 -13.23
N ALA A 102 -2.60 -16.11 -12.65
CA ALA A 102 -3.09 -14.77 -12.35
C ALA A 102 -3.40 -13.97 -13.64
N TYR A 103 -2.62 -14.21 -14.71
CA TYR A 103 -2.88 -13.61 -16.02
C TYR A 103 -4.20 -14.09 -16.63
N ARG A 104 -4.50 -15.39 -16.52
CA ARG A 104 -5.78 -15.95 -16.93
C ARG A 104 -6.95 -15.37 -16.13
N ALA A 105 -6.79 -15.24 -14.80
CA ALA A 105 -7.83 -14.66 -13.94
C ALA A 105 -8.09 -13.17 -14.20
N ALA A 106 -7.04 -12.39 -14.51
CA ALA A 106 -7.16 -10.96 -14.80
C ALA A 106 -7.72 -10.64 -16.20
N ARG A 107 -7.82 -11.65 -17.08
CA ARG A 107 -8.34 -11.52 -18.45
C ARG A 107 -9.33 -12.63 -18.77
N PRO A 108 -10.53 -12.60 -18.17
CA PRO A 108 -11.56 -13.61 -18.43
C PRO A 108 -11.99 -13.66 -19.92
N ASP A 109 -11.86 -12.54 -20.64
CA ASP A 109 -12.23 -12.43 -22.06
C ASP A 109 -11.08 -12.79 -23.02
N ALA A 110 -9.87 -13.06 -22.52
CA ALA A 110 -8.81 -13.57 -23.38
C ALA A 110 -9.19 -15.00 -23.79
N ALA A 111 -9.37 -15.21 -25.10
CA ALA A 111 -9.68 -16.52 -25.66
C ALA A 111 -8.81 -17.61 -25.01
N ALA A 112 -9.43 -18.71 -24.58
CA ALA A 112 -8.74 -19.85 -24.01
C ALA A 112 -7.59 -20.27 -24.94
N GLY A 113 -6.34 -20.11 -24.49
CA GLY A 113 -5.15 -20.45 -25.28
C GLY A 113 -4.26 -19.27 -25.70
N VAL A 114 -4.60 -18.01 -25.38
CA VAL A 114 -3.65 -16.89 -25.55
C VAL A 114 -2.61 -16.90 -24.41
N GLU A 115 -1.64 -17.81 -24.49
CA GLU A 115 -0.42 -17.70 -23.71
C GLU A 115 0.45 -16.60 -24.31
N LYS A 116 0.62 -15.49 -23.60
CA LYS A 116 1.61 -14.50 -24.00
C LYS A 116 2.99 -15.11 -23.76
N ALA A 117 3.79 -15.26 -24.80
CA ALA A 117 5.15 -15.78 -24.67
C ALA A 117 6.00 -14.80 -23.84
N GLY A 118 6.25 -15.14 -22.57
CA GLY A 118 7.19 -14.43 -21.70
C GLY A 118 6.56 -13.74 -20.48
N PRO A 119 7.41 -13.21 -19.58
CA PRO A 119 6.99 -12.61 -18.32
C PRO A 119 6.12 -11.37 -18.55
N VAL A 120 4.93 -11.34 -17.94
CA VAL A 120 4.02 -10.18 -17.99
C VAL A 120 4.25 -9.30 -16.77
N PRO A 121 4.86 -8.11 -16.90
CA PRO A 121 5.05 -7.22 -15.76
C PRO A 121 3.71 -6.66 -15.28
N PHE A 122 3.56 -6.50 -13.96
CA PHE A 122 2.41 -5.85 -13.36
C PHE A 122 2.83 -4.78 -12.35
N PHE A 123 1.88 -3.88 -12.10
CA PHE A 123 1.91 -2.88 -11.05
C PHE A 123 0.59 -2.96 -10.30
N ALA A 124 0.66 -2.96 -8.97
CA ALA A 124 -0.52 -2.86 -8.12
C ALA A 124 -0.23 -1.87 -6.99
N ALA A 125 -1.20 -1.02 -6.69
CA ALA A 125 -1.12 -0.10 -5.57
C ALA A 125 -2.49 0.01 -4.92
N GLY A 126 -2.53 0.29 -3.62
CA GLY A 126 -3.79 0.42 -2.91
C GLY A 126 -3.61 0.84 -1.45
N VAL A 127 -4.72 1.26 -0.86
CA VAL A 127 -4.88 1.47 0.58
C VAL A 127 -5.91 0.48 1.10
N SER A 128 -5.67 -0.09 2.28
CA SER A 128 -6.62 -0.95 2.98
C SER A 128 -6.73 -0.52 4.44
N SER A 129 -7.89 -0.75 5.05
CA SER A 129 -8.12 -0.41 6.45
C SER A 129 -9.00 -1.43 7.15
N VAL A 130 -8.72 -1.69 8.43
CA VAL A 130 -9.55 -2.49 9.34
C VAL A 130 -9.50 -1.83 10.71
N SER A 131 -10.64 -1.74 11.38
CA SER A 131 -10.79 -1.21 12.74
C SER A 131 -11.75 -2.09 13.52
N LEU A 132 -11.36 -2.46 14.75
CA LEU A 132 -12.10 -3.30 15.68
C LEU A 132 -12.26 -2.59 17.03
#